data_AF-A0A7S3BCC0-F1
#
_entry.id   AF-A0A7S3BCC0-F1
#
_cell.length_a   1.000
_cell.length_b   1.000
_cell.length_c   1.000
_cell.angle_alpha   90.00
_cell.angle_beta   90.00
_cell.angle_gamma   90.00
#
_symmetry.space_group_name_H-M   'P 1'
#
loop_
_entity.id
_entity.type
_entity.pdbx_description
1 polymer ?
#
loop_
_entity_poly.entity_id
_entity_poly.type
_entity_poly.pdbx_seq_one_letter_code
_entity_poly.pdbx_strand_id
1 'polypeptide(L)'
;AAAEGAAPPGALLPLHRVRPGLVLPDTTNRERTGISLEHAHSIATAVAGEGFRRRAAFAAASGGHDTPVVVREAAVAPSGAGAESVARWREAVEASPGLPPLDELEAEGLLDGDEAQAVDRDGDTCFYTSLGNGHFFQALNLLRTRSASIFSGAPYAPPEADAALQDALSRGVPSVVLRADCPTSDRKKISLLLNRLHGIQWEVDGDAVRLDVARAATVSGSQFEAMSKNLDAEELSVLVRTKMGVDFDDAASGYQKTLNSGKHRSKL
;
A
#
# COMPACT_ATOMS: atom_id res chain seq x y z
N ALA A 1 6.02 -38.75 2.90
CA ALA A 1 6.31 -37.35 3.20
C ALA A 1 6.81 -36.71 1.91
N ALA A 2 5.90 -36.15 1.11
CA ALA A 2 6.27 -35.46 -0.12
C ALA A 2 6.76 -34.07 0.27
N ALA A 3 7.99 -33.72 -0.13
CA ALA A 3 8.45 -32.35 -0.11
C ALA A 3 7.57 -31.56 -1.08
N GLU A 4 6.77 -30.62 -0.57
CA GLU A 4 6.04 -29.67 -1.40
C GLU A 4 7.06 -28.88 -2.23
N GLY A 5 7.03 -29.14 -3.55
CA GLY A 5 7.98 -28.59 -4.50
C GLY A 5 7.85 -27.09 -4.61
N ALA A 6 8.96 -26.38 -4.40
CA ALA A 6 9.06 -25.00 -4.83
C ALA A 6 8.72 -24.90 -6.32
N ALA A 7 7.86 -23.95 -6.69
CA ALA A 7 7.50 -23.73 -8.08
C ALA A 7 8.76 -23.50 -8.93
N PRO A 8 8.87 -24.09 -10.13
CA PRO A 8 10.05 -23.93 -10.96
C PRO A 8 10.26 -22.44 -11.34
N PRO A 9 11.50 -22.01 -11.58
CA PRO A 9 11.79 -20.66 -12.09
C PRO A 9 10.95 -20.38 -13.34
N GLY A 10 10.19 -19.28 -13.34
CA GLY A 10 9.30 -18.90 -14.43
C GLY A 10 7.86 -19.45 -14.32
N ALA A 11 7.51 -20.14 -13.23
CA ALA A 11 6.13 -20.51 -12.94
C ALA A 11 5.25 -19.25 -12.79
N LEU A 12 4.05 -19.32 -13.36
CA LEU A 12 3.00 -18.33 -13.17
C LEU A 12 2.44 -18.47 -11.75
N LEU A 13 2.61 -17.44 -10.93
CA LEU A 13 1.99 -17.34 -9.62
C LEU A 13 0.61 -16.70 -9.76
N PRO A 14 -0.47 -17.31 -9.26
CA PRO A 14 -1.79 -16.70 -9.31
C PRO A 14 -1.81 -15.40 -8.49
N LEU A 15 -2.48 -14.38 -9.03
CA LEU A 15 -2.81 -13.16 -8.32
C LEU A 15 -4.14 -13.34 -7.60
N HIS A 16 -4.16 -12.89 -6.35
CA HIS A 16 -5.36 -12.84 -5.54
C HIS A 16 -5.80 -11.38 -5.41
N ARG A 17 -7.10 -11.13 -5.50
CA ARG A 17 -7.63 -9.79 -5.29
C ARG A 17 -7.72 -9.52 -3.80
N VAL A 18 -6.98 -8.51 -3.35
CA VAL A 18 -6.89 -8.12 -1.94
C VAL A 18 -7.56 -6.76 -1.77
N ARG A 19 -8.59 -6.70 -0.92
CA ARG A 19 -9.30 -5.45 -0.62
C ARG A 19 -8.39 -4.52 0.19
N PRO A 20 -8.27 -3.23 -0.14
CA PRO A 20 -7.38 -2.31 0.58
C PRO A 20 -7.67 -2.21 2.08
N GLY A 21 -8.95 -2.30 2.46
CA GLY A 21 -9.37 -2.29 3.86
C GLY A 21 -8.74 -3.41 4.67
N LEU A 22 -8.45 -4.56 4.06
CA LEU A 22 -7.88 -5.71 4.76
C LEU A 22 -6.35 -5.64 4.90
N VAL A 23 -5.69 -4.57 4.45
CA VAL A 23 -4.23 -4.50 4.36
C VAL A 23 -3.62 -3.52 5.35
N LEU A 24 -2.70 -4.04 6.16
CA LEU A 24 -1.86 -3.29 7.07
C LEU A 24 -0.40 -3.27 6.58
N PRO A 25 0.40 -2.26 6.96
CA PRO A 25 1.84 -2.30 6.70
C PRO A 25 2.51 -3.44 7.49
N ASP A 26 3.32 -4.26 6.83
CA ASP A 26 4.09 -5.31 7.52
C ASP A 26 5.28 -4.71 8.28
N THR A 27 5.48 -5.11 9.53
CA THR A 27 6.57 -4.60 10.41
C THR A 27 7.97 -5.01 9.98
N THR A 28 8.11 -5.96 9.07
CA THR A 28 9.40 -6.36 8.50
C THR A 28 9.81 -5.49 7.32
N ASN A 29 8.91 -4.64 6.81
CA ASN A 29 9.18 -3.72 5.72
C ASN A 29 9.91 -2.46 6.21
N ARG A 30 10.93 -2.00 5.45
CA ARG A 30 11.73 -0.79 5.69
C ARG A 30 12.17 -0.55 7.14
N GLU A 31 12.73 -1.57 7.77
CA GLU A 31 13.34 -1.47 9.11
C GLU A 31 12.46 -0.80 10.18
N ARG A 32 11.13 -0.94 10.08
CA ARG A 32 10.14 -0.44 11.04
C ARG A 32 9.89 1.09 11.01
N THR A 33 10.29 1.77 9.94
CA THR A 33 10.09 3.22 9.80
C THR A 33 8.64 3.61 9.51
N GLY A 34 7.77 2.65 9.14
CA GLY A 34 6.33 2.85 9.01
C GLY A 34 5.89 3.41 7.64
N ILE A 35 4.70 4.00 7.61
CA ILE A 35 4.12 4.64 6.42
C ILE A 35 4.31 6.15 6.54
N SER A 36 4.80 6.76 5.46
CA SER A 36 4.84 8.22 5.31
C SER A 36 3.42 8.69 5.01
N LEU A 37 2.85 9.45 5.95
CA LEU A 37 1.51 10.03 5.84
C LEU A 37 1.40 10.87 4.55
N GLU A 38 2.33 11.79 4.34
CA GLU A 38 2.37 12.65 3.16
C GLU A 38 2.45 11.85 1.87
N HIS A 39 3.26 10.78 1.84
CA HIS A 39 3.37 9.98 0.64
C HIS A 39 2.05 9.26 0.31
N ALA A 40 1.37 8.68 1.30
CA ALA A 40 0.07 8.06 1.09
C ALA A 40 -0.97 9.08 0.55
N HIS A 41 -1.02 10.28 1.13
CA HIS A 41 -1.87 11.35 0.62
C HIS A 41 -1.47 11.83 -0.79
N SER A 42 -0.18 11.84 -1.11
CA SER A 42 0.29 12.24 -2.45
C SER A 42 -0.17 11.25 -3.52
N ILE A 43 -0.13 9.95 -3.22
CA ILE A 43 -0.68 8.89 -4.09
C ILE A 43 -2.19 9.05 -4.22
N ALA A 44 -2.92 9.24 -3.11
CA ALA A 44 -4.37 9.43 -3.15
C ALA A 44 -4.78 10.64 -3.99
N THR A 45 -4.04 11.74 -3.86
CA THR A 45 -4.23 12.97 -4.66
C THR A 45 -3.98 12.71 -6.14
N ALA A 46 -2.89 12.02 -6.48
CA ALA A 46 -2.58 11.66 -7.87
C ALA A 46 -3.65 10.75 -8.47
N VAL A 47 -4.11 9.73 -7.74
CA VAL A 47 -5.17 8.82 -8.21
C VAL A 47 -6.49 9.58 -8.40
N ALA A 48 -6.86 10.47 -7.48
CA ALA A 48 -8.09 11.26 -7.59
C ALA A 48 -8.04 12.26 -8.77
N GLY A 49 -6.87 12.84 -9.06
CA GLY A 49 -6.71 13.85 -10.10
C GLY A 49 -6.41 13.30 -11.49
N GLU A 50 -5.61 12.23 -11.58
CA GLU A 50 -5.09 11.68 -12.85
C GLU A 50 -5.74 10.35 -13.25
N GLY A 51 -6.55 9.76 -12.37
CA GLY A 51 -7.18 8.46 -12.55
C GLY A 51 -6.29 7.29 -12.14
N PHE A 52 -6.94 6.17 -11.86
CA PHE A 52 -6.30 4.92 -11.44
C PHE A 52 -5.76 4.13 -12.63
N ARG A 53 -4.45 3.91 -12.64
CA ARG A 53 -3.77 3.14 -13.69
C ARG A 53 -3.42 1.75 -13.19
N ARG A 54 -4.09 0.74 -13.75
CA ARG A 54 -3.69 -0.66 -13.58
C ARG A 54 -2.40 -0.95 -14.32
N ARG A 55 -1.57 -1.81 -13.76
CA ARG A 55 -0.48 -2.41 -14.51
C ARG A 55 -1.08 -3.26 -15.63
N ALA A 56 -0.74 -2.95 -16.88
CA ALA A 56 -1.13 -3.76 -18.03
C ALA A 56 -0.14 -4.92 -18.21
N ALA A 57 -0.61 -6.01 -18.79
CA ALA A 57 0.26 -7.08 -19.26
C ALA A 57 1.20 -6.54 -20.34
N PHE A 58 2.49 -6.91 -20.26
CA PHE A 58 3.48 -6.63 -21.30
C PHE A 58 3.61 -5.16 -21.74
N ALA A 59 4.00 -4.26 -20.83
CA ALA A 59 4.71 -3.05 -21.24
C ALA A 59 5.60 -2.52 -20.11
N ALA A 60 6.91 -2.58 -20.31
CA ALA A 60 7.89 -1.83 -19.51
C ALA A 60 7.65 -0.30 -19.52
N ALA A 61 6.69 0.18 -20.31
CA ALA A 61 6.29 1.57 -20.47
C ALA A 61 4.86 1.90 -19.98
N SER A 62 4.05 0.92 -19.54
CA SER A 62 2.71 1.24 -19.00
C SER A 62 2.85 1.68 -17.54
N GLY A 63 2.72 2.98 -17.29
CA GLY A 63 2.83 3.64 -15.97
C GLY A 63 1.69 3.31 -14.99
N GLY A 64 1.44 2.03 -14.76
CA GLY A 64 0.58 1.52 -13.69
C GLY A 64 1.36 1.22 -12.41
N HIS A 65 0.65 1.01 -11.30
CA HIS A 65 1.25 0.70 -10.00
C HIS A 65 2.02 -0.64 -10.00
N ASP A 66 3.03 -0.77 -9.13
CA ASP A 66 3.75 -2.02 -8.93
C ASP A 66 2.82 -3.11 -8.37
N THR A 67 3.02 -4.37 -8.75
CA THR A 67 2.23 -5.49 -8.22
C THR A 67 2.47 -5.63 -6.71
N PRO A 68 1.44 -5.47 -5.86
CA PRO A 68 1.62 -5.61 -4.42
C PRO A 68 1.95 -7.05 -4.01
N VAL A 69 2.78 -7.18 -2.98
CA VAL A 69 3.08 -8.45 -2.33
C VAL A 69 2.66 -8.33 -0.88
N VAL A 70 1.79 -9.23 -0.45
CA VAL A 70 1.24 -9.25 0.90
C VAL A 70 1.40 -10.63 1.53
N VAL A 71 1.39 -10.69 2.85
CA VAL A 71 1.29 -11.94 3.60
C VAL A 71 -0.12 -12.05 4.17
N ARG A 72 -0.76 -13.19 3.97
CA ARG A 72 -2.06 -13.49 4.57
C ARG A 72 -1.87 -13.90 6.02
N GLU A 73 -2.59 -13.29 6.93
CA GLU A 73 -2.57 -13.56 8.37
C GLU A 73 -3.95 -14.03 8.83
N ALA A 74 -3.99 -14.99 9.76
CA ALA A 74 -5.24 -15.35 10.42
C ALA A 74 -5.70 -14.19 11.31
N ALA A 75 -6.98 -13.84 11.28
CA ALA A 75 -7.53 -12.81 12.18
C ALA A 75 -7.52 -13.29 13.63
N VAL A 76 -7.84 -14.58 13.84
CA VAL A 76 -7.76 -15.26 15.14
C VAL A 76 -6.41 -15.94 15.22
N ALA A 77 -5.59 -15.52 16.20
CA ALA A 77 -4.20 -15.97 16.38
C ALA A 77 -3.28 -15.71 15.16
N PRO A 78 -3.04 -14.44 14.79
CA PRO A 78 -2.06 -14.09 13.76
C PRO A 78 -0.65 -14.54 14.11
N SER A 79 0.24 -14.58 13.12
CA SER A 79 1.67 -14.77 13.38
C SER A 79 2.20 -13.64 14.28
N GLY A 80 3.36 -13.85 14.91
CA GLY A 80 3.99 -12.80 15.73
C GLY A 80 4.23 -11.49 14.96
N ALA A 81 4.59 -11.58 13.67
CA ALA A 81 4.75 -10.41 12.80
C ALA A 81 3.41 -9.74 12.46
N GLY A 82 2.37 -10.53 12.22
CA GLY A 82 1.00 -10.03 12.03
C GLY A 82 0.48 -9.28 13.25
N ALA A 83 0.61 -9.87 14.45
CA ALA A 83 0.22 -9.23 15.71
C ALA A 83 0.99 -7.92 15.97
N GLU A 84 2.30 -7.89 15.73
CA GLU A 84 3.12 -6.66 15.85
C GLU A 84 2.65 -5.58 14.85
N SER A 85 2.25 -5.98 13.64
CA SER A 85 1.75 -5.07 12.60
C SER A 85 0.43 -4.41 12.98
N VAL A 86 -0.50 -5.19 13.56
CA VAL A 86 -1.76 -4.65 14.10
C VAL A 86 -1.49 -3.65 15.22
N ALA A 87 -0.68 -4.02 16.20
CA ALA A 87 -0.39 -3.16 17.35
C ALA A 87 0.26 -1.83 16.93
N ARG A 88 1.25 -1.88 16.01
CA ARG A 88 1.89 -0.68 15.50
C ARG A 88 0.96 0.18 14.65
N TRP A 89 0.09 -0.43 13.85
CA TRP A 89 -0.82 0.35 13.03
C TRP A 89 -1.84 1.11 13.89
N ARG A 90 -2.35 0.48 14.96
CA ARG A 90 -3.17 1.16 15.97
C ARG A 90 -2.48 2.38 16.55
N GLU A 91 -1.24 2.21 17.02
CA GLU A 91 -0.42 3.29 17.56
C GLU A 91 -0.18 4.41 16.52
N ALA A 92 0.11 4.04 15.27
CA ALA A 92 0.37 5.00 14.20
C ALA A 92 -0.87 5.85 13.88
N VAL A 93 -2.05 5.23 13.77
CA VAL A 93 -3.32 5.93 13.51
C VAL A 93 -3.68 6.86 14.66
N GLU A 94 -3.47 6.43 15.90
CA GLU A 94 -3.69 7.28 17.09
C GLU A 94 -2.72 8.48 17.12
N ALA A 95 -1.45 8.26 16.79
CA ALA A 95 -0.42 9.29 16.82
C ALA A 95 -0.49 10.28 15.64
N SER A 96 -1.07 9.88 14.50
CA SER A 96 -1.04 10.65 13.25
C SER A 96 -2.44 10.88 12.67
N PRO A 97 -3.17 11.92 13.14
CA PRO A 97 -4.44 12.35 12.57
C PRO A 97 -4.27 12.68 11.08
N GLY A 98 -4.80 11.81 10.21
CA GLY A 98 -4.62 11.87 8.76
C GLY A 98 -4.43 10.51 8.13
N LEU A 99 -3.94 9.51 8.89
CA LEU A 99 -4.00 8.13 8.43
C LEU A 99 -5.47 7.65 8.32
N PRO A 100 -5.76 6.65 7.47
CA PRO A 100 -7.11 6.12 7.32
C PRO A 100 -7.72 5.72 8.67
N PRO A 101 -8.99 6.07 8.94
CA PRO A 101 -9.63 5.82 10.22
C PRO A 101 -9.70 4.32 10.50
N LEU A 102 -9.25 3.93 11.70
CA LEU A 102 -9.20 2.54 12.14
C LEU A 102 -10.61 1.97 12.31
N ASP A 103 -11.56 2.78 12.77
CA ASP A 103 -12.95 2.38 13.03
C ASP A 103 -13.62 1.75 11.81
N GLU A 104 -13.32 2.21 10.59
CA GLU A 104 -13.85 1.61 9.36
C GLU A 104 -13.16 0.29 8.99
N LEU A 105 -11.91 0.10 9.41
CA LEU A 105 -11.18 -1.16 9.26
C LEU A 105 -11.65 -2.16 10.34
N GLU A 106 -11.88 -1.69 11.56
CA GLU A 106 -12.39 -2.48 12.69
C GLU A 106 -13.86 -2.88 12.48
N ALA A 107 -14.70 -1.99 11.95
CA ALA A 107 -16.09 -2.29 11.60
C ALA A 107 -16.23 -3.33 10.49
N GLU A 108 -15.22 -3.50 9.63
CA GLU A 108 -15.16 -4.60 8.68
C GLU A 108 -14.81 -5.93 9.35
N GLY A 109 -14.51 -5.94 10.66
CA GLY A 109 -14.25 -7.11 11.46
C GLY A 109 -12.81 -7.61 11.36
N LEU A 110 -11.83 -6.71 11.15
CA LEU A 110 -10.43 -7.10 10.95
C LEU A 110 -9.66 -7.39 12.24
N LEU A 111 -10.04 -6.77 13.38
CA LEU A 111 -9.13 -6.65 14.54
C LEU A 111 -9.70 -7.07 15.90
N ASP A 112 -10.92 -7.63 15.96
CA ASP A 112 -11.52 -8.12 17.21
C ASP A 112 -11.51 -9.65 17.26
N GLY A 113 -10.63 -10.17 18.12
CA GLY A 113 -10.18 -11.57 18.17
C GLY A 113 -11.23 -12.65 18.45
N ASP A 114 -12.50 -12.29 18.68
CA ASP A 114 -13.61 -13.24 18.85
C ASP A 114 -14.80 -12.99 17.90
N GLU A 115 -14.87 -11.84 17.21
CA GLU A 115 -15.97 -11.45 16.30
C GLU A 115 -15.46 -10.91 14.95
N ALA A 116 -14.27 -11.32 14.52
CA ALA A 116 -13.74 -10.91 13.24
C ALA A 116 -14.64 -11.38 12.07
N GLN A 117 -15.38 -10.44 11.46
CA GLN A 117 -16.28 -10.67 10.32
C GLN A 117 -15.60 -10.41 8.97
N ALA A 118 -14.37 -9.92 8.96
CA ALA A 118 -13.62 -9.60 7.76
C ALA A 118 -13.20 -10.87 7.04
N VAL A 119 -14.02 -11.33 6.10
CA VAL A 119 -13.67 -12.46 5.24
C VAL A 119 -12.93 -11.99 3.99
N ASP A 120 -11.95 -12.77 3.54
CA ASP A 120 -11.45 -12.64 2.18
C ASP A 120 -12.49 -13.14 1.16
N ARG A 121 -12.11 -13.14 -0.12
CA ARG A 121 -12.99 -13.61 -1.20
C ARG A 121 -13.39 -15.08 -1.03
N ASP A 122 -12.58 -15.87 -0.35
CA ASP A 122 -12.78 -17.30 -0.19
C ASP A 122 -13.61 -17.61 1.07
N GLY A 123 -14.05 -16.58 1.81
CA GLY A 123 -14.93 -16.69 2.98
C GLY A 123 -14.19 -16.87 4.30
N ASP A 124 -12.86 -16.79 4.29
CA ASP A 124 -12.03 -17.02 5.45
C ASP A 124 -11.74 -15.69 6.17
N THR A 125 -11.89 -15.70 7.50
CA THR A 125 -11.56 -14.53 8.32
C THR A 125 -10.04 -14.29 8.37
N CYS A 126 -9.57 -13.27 7.68
CA CYS A 126 -8.15 -12.96 7.59
C CYS A 126 -7.89 -11.49 7.30
N PHE A 127 -6.63 -11.10 7.50
CA PHE A 127 -6.10 -9.82 7.07
C PHE A 127 -4.78 -10.02 6.33
N TYR A 128 -4.22 -8.94 5.80
CA TYR A 128 -2.98 -8.98 5.05
C TYR A 128 -1.98 -7.97 5.56
N THR A 129 -0.69 -8.32 5.53
CA THR A 129 0.40 -7.39 5.81
C THR A 129 1.22 -7.14 4.54
N SER A 130 1.44 -5.88 4.15
CA SER A 130 2.11 -5.53 2.89
C SER A 130 3.64 -5.50 3.04
N LEU A 131 4.35 -6.31 2.26
CA LEU A 131 5.82 -6.31 2.17
C LEU A 131 6.36 -5.27 1.16
N GLY A 132 5.47 -4.73 0.32
CA GLY A 132 5.69 -3.63 -0.60
C GLY A 132 4.37 -2.94 -0.92
N ASN A 133 4.42 -1.72 -1.48
CA ASN A 133 3.23 -0.92 -1.81
C ASN A 133 2.29 -0.63 -0.62
N GLY A 134 2.82 -0.54 0.60
CA GLY A 134 2.03 -0.19 1.78
C GLY A 134 1.37 1.19 1.65
N HIS A 135 2.12 2.21 1.22
CA HIS A 135 1.56 3.56 1.00
C HIS A 135 0.43 3.57 -0.05
N PHE A 136 0.52 2.69 -1.05
CA PHE A 136 -0.50 2.57 -2.08
C PHE A 136 -1.81 2.00 -1.52
N PHE A 137 -1.76 0.94 -0.70
CA PHE A 137 -2.97 0.46 -0.03
C PHE A 137 -3.57 1.50 0.91
N GLN A 138 -2.73 2.23 1.65
CA GLN A 138 -3.24 3.30 2.53
C GLN A 138 -3.82 4.47 1.73
N ALA A 139 -3.27 4.80 0.55
CA ALA A 139 -3.87 5.76 -0.36
C ALA A 139 -5.25 5.32 -0.86
N LEU A 140 -5.42 4.05 -1.19
CA LEU A 140 -6.73 3.50 -1.54
C LEU A 140 -7.70 3.53 -0.36
N ASN A 141 -7.23 3.28 0.85
CA ASN A 141 -8.05 3.43 2.06
C ASN A 141 -8.50 4.89 2.24
N LEU A 142 -7.61 5.89 2.08
CA LEU A 142 -7.98 7.31 2.12
C LEU A 142 -9.09 7.67 1.11
N LEU A 143 -9.00 7.15 -0.12
CA LEU A 143 -10.03 7.35 -1.15
C LEU A 143 -11.35 6.65 -0.80
N ARG A 144 -11.26 5.42 -0.28
CA ARG A 144 -12.42 4.58 0.09
C ARG A 144 -13.22 5.21 1.22
N THR A 145 -12.54 5.62 2.28
CA THR A 145 -13.13 6.22 3.48
C THR A 145 -13.45 7.71 3.29
N ARG A 146 -13.16 8.27 2.10
CA ARG A 146 -13.29 9.70 1.77
C ARG A 146 -12.62 10.59 2.81
N SER A 147 -11.47 10.15 3.31
CA SER A 147 -10.69 10.88 4.30
C SER A 147 -10.35 12.28 3.78
N ALA A 148 -10.26 13.25 4.69
CA ALA A 148 -9.81 14.59 4.35
C ALA A 148 -8.34 14.54 3.90
N SER A 149 -8.04 15.18 2.76
CA SER A 149 -6.67 15.38 2.32
C SER A 149 -5.93 16.31 3.29
N ILE A 150 -4.76 15.90 3.78
CA ILE A 150 -3.90 16.78 4.59
C ILE A 150 -3.42 18.02 3.82
N PHE A 151 -3.40 17.97 2.48
CA PHE A 151 -2.91 19.06 1.63
C PHE A 151 -3.97 20.11 1.31
N SER A 152 -5.25 19.71 1.26
CA SER A 152 -6.34 20.61 0.86
C SER A 152 -7.45 20.74 1.90
N GLY A 153 -7.46 19.92 2.94
CA GLY A 153 -8.53 19.82 3.94
C GLY A 153 -9.83 19.19 3.41
N ALA A 154 -10.03 19.15 2.10
CA ALA A 154 -11.21 18.57 1.47
C ALA A 154 -11.19 17.03 1.51
N PRO A 155 -12.34 16.38 1.75
CA PRO A 155 -12.51 14.93 1.56
C PRO A 155 -12.09 14.47 0.17
N TYR A 156 -11.43 13.32 0.08
CA TYR A 156 -11.22 12.67 -1.20
C TYR A 156 -12.56 12.25 -1.82
N ALA A 157 -12.75 12.60 -3.09
CA ALA A 157 -13.88 12.18 -3.90
C ALA A 157 -13.37 11.34 -5.08
N PRO A 158 -13.31 9.99 -4.95
CA PRO A 158 -12.87 9.14 -6.05
C PRO A 158 -13.81 9.33 -7.26
N PRO A 159 -13.28 9.57 -8.48
CA PRO A 159 -14.12 9.77 -9.66
C PRO A 159 -15.03 8.56 -9.91
N GLU A 160 -16.34 8.75 -9.93
CA GLU A 160 -17.31 7.66 -10.14
C GLU A 160 -17.17 7.03 -11.53
N ALA A 161 -16.74 7.82 -12.52
CA ALA A 161 -16.48 7.35 -13.89
C ALA A 161 -15.22 6.46 -14.00
N ASP A 162 -14.35 6.46 -13.00
CA ASP A 162 -13.15 5.61 -13.00
C ASP A 162 -13.48 4.18 -12.57
N ALA A 163 -14.01 3.40 -13.51
CA ALA A 163 -14.36 2.00 -13.29
C ALA A 163 -13.16 1.16 -12.80
N ALA A 164 -11.93 1.55 -13.15
CA ALA A 164 -10.74 0.84 -12.73
C ALA A 164 -10.45 1.05 -11.24
N LEU A 165 -10.63 2.27 -10.75
CA LEU A 165 -10.57 2.63 -9.33
C LEU A 165 -11.71 1.99 -8.55
N GLN A 166 -12.96 2.11 -9.03
CA GLN A 166 -14.13 1.55 -8.34
C GLN A 166 -13.98 0.03 -8.14
N ASP A 167 -13.44 -0.66 -9.14
CA ASP A 167 -13.08 -2.07 -9.02
C ASP A 167 -12.02 -2.35 -7.96
N ALA A 168 -10.94 -1.56 -7.93
CA ALA A 168 -9.85 -1.72 -6.98
C ALA A 168 -10.32 -1.48 -5.53
N LEU A 169 -11.18 -0.50 -5.31
CA LEU A 169 -11.75 -0.18 -4.00
C LEU A 169 -12.74 -1.25 -3.52
N SER A 170 -13.60 -1.76 -4.41
CA SER A 170 -14.68 -2.71 -4.04
C SER A 170 -14.25 -4.17 -4.06
N ARG A 171 -13.59 -4.61 -5.15
CA ARG A 171 -13.20 -6.01 -5.37
C ARG A 171 -11.74 -6.29 -5.03
N GLY A 172 -10.93 -5.25 -4.81
CA GLY A 172 -9.54 -5.37 -4.42
C GLY A 172 -8.55 -5.35 -5.58
N VAL A 173 -7.28 -5.20 -5.21
CA VAL A 173 -6.14 -5.10 -6.13
C VAL A 173 -5.50 -6.47 -6.34
N PRO A 174 -5.23 -6.88 -7.59
CA PRO A 174 -4.47 -8.10 -7.87
C PRO A 174 -3.08 -8.06 -7.21
N SER A 175 -2.83 -9.02 -6.32
CA SER A 175 -1.67 -9.06 -5.44
C SER A 175 -1.09 -10.47 -5.34
N VAL A 176 0.22 -10.58 -5.12
CA VAL A 176 0.86 -11.84 -4.71
C VAL A 176 0.61 -12.04 -3.23
N VAL A 177 0.02 -13.18 -2.86
CA VAL A 177 -0.31 -13.50 -1.47
C VAL A 177 0.60 -14.62 -0.98
N LEU A 178 1.42 -14.31 0.02
CA LEU A 178 2.25 -15.27 0.74
C LEU A 178 1.47 -15.86 1.91
N ARG A 179 1.83 -17.08 2.30
CA ARG A 179 1.25 -17.76 3.46
C ARG A 179 1.70 -17.12 4.77
N ALA A 180 0.85 -17.22 5.81
CA ALA A 180 1.14 -16.73 7.16
C ALA A 180 2.45 -17.28 7.75
N ASP A 181 2.78 -18.53 7.43
CA ASP A 181 4.00 -19.21 7.89
C ASP A 181 5.26 -18.81 7.13
N CYS A 182 5.18 -17.83 6.20
CA CYS A 182 6.35 -17.24 5.57
C CYS A 182 7.31 -16.68 6.64
N PRO A 183 8.55 -17.21 6.75
CA PRO A 183 9.47 -16.81 7.79
C PRO A 183 9.80 -15.32 7.73
N THR A 184 9.92 -14.69 8.90
CA THR A 184 10.28 -13.26 9.02
C THR A 184 11.55 -12.90 8.25
N SER A 185 12.54 -13.80 8.19
CA SER A 185 13.76 -13.61 7.40
C SER A 185 13.47 -13.49 5.90
N ASP A 186 12.49 -14.23 5.38
CA ASP A 186 12.15 -14.23 3.97
C ASP A 186 11.22 -13.06 3.65
N ARG A 187 10.28 -12.71 4.54
CA ARG A 187 9.52 -11.45 4.46
C ARG A 187 10.45 -10.24 4.29
N LYS A 188 11.49 -10.14 5.13
CA LYS A 188 12.52 -9.09 5.04
C LYS A 188 13.25 -9.10 3.70
N LYS A 189 13.71 -10.27 3.23
CA LYS A 189 14.39 -10.40 1.93
C LYS A 189 13.49 -9.96 0.78
N ILE A 190 12.23 -10.40 0.78
CA ILE A 190 11.23 -10.04 -0.25
C ILE A 190 10.99 -8.53 -0.22
N SER A 191 10.75 -7.95 0.96
CA SER A 191 10.58 -6.50 1.12
C SER A 191 11.80 -5.72 0.61
N LEU A 192 13.03 -6.16 0.94
CA LEU A 192 14.26 -5.54 0.45
C LEU A 192 14.35 -5.63 -1.08
N LEU A 193 13.97 -6.76 -1.67
CA LEU A 193 13.96 -6.94 -3.13
C LEU A 193 12.93 -6.04 -3.81
N LEU A 194 11.74 -5.87 -3.23
CA LEU A 194 10.69 -4.99 -3.76
C LEU A 194 11.04 -3.50 -3.65
N ASN A 195 11.80 -3.12 -2.61
CA ASN A 195 12.26 -1.74 -2.42
C ASN A 195 13.55 -1.42 -3.19
N ARG A 196 14.31 -2.42 -3.68
CA ARG A 196 15.49 -2.16 -4.51
C ARG A 196 15.09 -1.57 -5.86
N LEU A 197 15.77 -0.48 -6.24
CA LEU A 197 15.59 0.20 -7.53
C LEU A 197 15.84 -0.70 -8.75
N HIS A 198 16.52 -1.82 -8.54
CA HIS A 198 17.07 -2.66 -9.58
C HIS A 198 16.60 -4.10 -9.40
N GLY A 199 15.95 -4.65 -10.42
CA GLY A 199 16.21 -6.03 -10.84
C GLY A 199 15.02 -6.98 -10.89
N ILE A 200 13.84 -6.61 -10.42
CA ILE A 200 12.70 -7.52 -10.46
C ILE A 200 11.49 -6.84 -11.08
N GLN A 201 11.25 -7.13 -12.36
CA GLN A 201 9.97 -6.82 -12.98
C GLN A 201 9.04 -8.02 -12.85
N TRP A 202 7.85 -7.77 -12.30
CA TRP A 202 6.74 -8.70 -12.41
C TRP A 202 6.14 -8.55 -13.81
N GLU A 203 6.15 -9.64 -14.56
CA GLU A 203 5.33 -9.76 -15.76
C GLU A 203 3.94 -10.21 -15.32
N VAL A 204 2.94 -9.38 -15.56
CA VAL A 204 1.53 -9.72 -15.35
C VAL A 204 1.00 -10.36 -16.63
N ASP A 205 0.44 -11.55 -16.53
CA ASP A 205 -0.26 -12.26 -17.61
C ASP A 205 -1.65 -12.66 -17.10
N GLY A 206 -2.66 -11.86 -17.47
CA GLY A 206 -4.02 -12.01 -16.93
C GLY A 206 -4.05 -11.91 -15.40
N ASP A 207 -4.51 -12.99 -14.76
CA ASP A 207 -4.59 -13.14 -13.29
C ASP A 207 -3.37 -13.86 -12.70
N ALA A 208 -2.24 -13.88 -13.40
CA ALA A 208 -1.00 -14.46 -12.90
C ALA A 208 0.18 -13.52 -13.07
N VAL A 209 1.23 -13.74 -12.27
CA VAL A 209 2.51 -13.06 -12.41
C VAL A 209 3.66 -14.02 -12.55
N ARG A 210 4.62 -13.61 -13.38
CA ARG A 210 5.92 -14.26 -13.50
C ARG A 210 7.00 -13.30 -13.05
N LEU A 211 7.97 -13.83 -12.31
CA LEU A 211 9.18 -13.12 -11.95
C LEU A 211 10.14 -13.14 -13.15
N ASP A 212 10.40 -12.01 -13.80
CA ASP A 212 11.47 -11.90 -14.78
C ASP A 212 12.76 -11.45 -14.07
N VAL A 213 13.62 -12.43 -13.76
CA VAL A 213 14.94 -12.22 -13.15
C VAL A 213 16.02 -11.95 -14.21
N ALA A 214 15.72 -12.17 -15.49
CA ALA A 214 16.68 -12.05 -16.58
C ALA A 214 16.74 -10.62 -17.17
N ARG A 215 15.67 -9.83 -17.03
CA ARG A 215 15.67 -8.39 -17.37
C ARG A 215 16.03 -7.52 -16.18
N ALA A 216 17.32 -7.20 -16.05
CA ALA A 216 17.71 -5.97 -15.37
C ALA A 216 17.24 -4.78 -16.22
N ALA A 217 16.08 -4.21 -15.90
CA ALA A 217 15.58 -3.05 -16.63
C ALA A 217 16.53 -1.85 -16.48
N THR A 218 16.88 -1.23 -17.61
CA THR A 218 17.44 0.12 -17.63
C THR A 218 16.48 1.08 -16.96
N VAL A 219 17.00 1.89 -16.03
CA VAL A 219 16.21 2.85 -15.24
C VAL A 219 15.50 3.83 -16.19
N SER A 220 14.17 3.73 -16.25
CA SER A 220 13.31 4.84 -16.68
C SER A 220 12.45 5.23 -15.48
N GLY A 221 12.76 6.37 -14.86
CA GLY A 221 12.04 6.88 -13.72
C GLY A 221 12.61 8.22 -13.25
N SER A 222 11.80 9.02 -12.59
CA SER A 222 12.23 10.29 -12.01
C SER A 222 13.14 10.06 -10.79
N GLN A 223 13.99 11.04 -10.45
CA GLN A 223 14.76 11.00 -9.21
C GLN A 223 13.86 10.85 -7.97
N PHE A 224 12.66 11.42 -8.01
CA PHE A 224 11.67 11.27 -6.95
C PHE A 224 11.25 9.81 -6.75
N GLU A 225 10.92 9.09 -7.84
CA GLU A 225 10.58 7.67 -7.78
C GLU A 225 11.75 6.86 -7.22
N ALA A 226 12.97 7.20 -7.63
CA ALA A 226 14.17 6.52 -7.15
C ALA A 226 14.38 6.69 -5.63
N MET A 227 14.27 7.92 -5.15
CA MET A 227 14.45 8.24 -3.73
C MET A 227 13.31 7.68 -2.87
N SER A 228 12.07 7.72 -3.35
CA SER A 228 10.90 7.24 -2.58
C SER A 228 10.96 5.77 -2.17
N LYS A 229 11.77 4.96 -2.85
CA LYS A 229 11.96 3.54 -2.58
C LYS A 229 12.98 3.25 -1.47
N ASN A 230 13.90 4.19 -1.21
CA ASN A 230 15.04 3.98 -0.29
C ASN A 230 14.97 4.83 0.99
N LEU A 231 14.24 5.94 0.97
CA LEU A 231 14.10 6.81 2.13
C LEU A 231 13.21 6.19 3.21
N ASP A 232 13.52 6.50 4.47
CA ASP A 232 12.62 6.23 5.59
C ASP A 232 11.35 7.08 5.52
N ALA A 233 10.38 6.83 6.41
CA ALA A 233 9.10 7.51 6.37
C ALA A 233 9.20 9.04 6.57
N GLU A 234 10.11 9.53 7.42
CA GLU A 234 10.28 10.95 7.71
C GLU A 234 11.00 11.66 6.55
N GLU A 235 12.11 11.09 6.09
CA GLU A 235 12.84 11.57 4.91
C GLU A 235 11.94 11.59 3.67
N LEU A 236 11.10 10.56 3.51
CA LEU A 236 10.13 10.49 2.41
C LEU A 236 9.06 11.57 2.53
N SER A 237 8.58 11.86 3.74
CA SER A 237 7.65 12.96 3.98
C SER A 237 8.27 14.31 3.58
N VAL A 238 9.54 14.56 3.90
CA VAL A 238 10.26 15.78 3.47
C VAL A 238 10.36 15.87 1.95
N LEU A 239 10.71 14.76 1.29
CA LEU A 239 10.78 14.71 -0.18
C LEU A 239 9.42 14.99 -0.83
N VAL A 240 8.34 14.43 -0.29
CA VAL A 240 6.98 14.66 -0.78
C VAL A 240 6.55 16.12 -0.59
N ARG A 241 6.79 16.71 0.58
CA ARG A 241 6.48 18.14 0.83
C ARG A 241 7.16 19.04 -0.19
N THR A 242 8.44 18.76 -0.48
CA THR A 242 9.22 19.48 -1.50
C THR A 242 8.59 19.34 -2.89
N LYS A 243 8.20 18.12 -3.28
CA LYS A 243 7.57 17.86 -4.58
C LYS A 243 6.19 18.54 -4.70
N MET A 244 5.43 18.57 -3.62
CA MET A 244 4.07 19.12 -3.59
C MET A 244 4.02 20.63 -3.34
N GLY A 245 5.17 21.28 -3.12
CA GLY A 245 5.24 22.72 -2.80
C GLY A 245 4.60 23.07 -1.45
N VAL A 246 4.59 22.14 -0.49
CA VAL A 246 3.98 22.33 0.83
C VAL A 246 4.96 23.04 1.76
N ASP A 247 4.48 24.07 2.46
CA ASP A 247 5.25 24.82 3.44
C ASP A 247 5.56 23.95 4.68
N PHE A 248 6.81 24.00 5.15
CA PHE A 248 7.26 23.28 6.34
C PHE A 248 6.51 23.73 7.60
N ASP A 249 6.11 25.00 7.68
CA ASP A 249 5.37 25.53 8.84
C ASP A 249 3.95 24.93 8.93
N ASP A 250 3.30 24.69 7.79
CA ASP A 250 1.99 24.06 7.75
C ASP A 250 2.08 22.57 8.12
N ALA A 251 3.14 21.87 7.67
CA ALA A 251 3.42 20.50 8.07
C ALA A 251 3.77 20.36 9.57
N ALA A 252 4.58 21.28 10.11
CA ALA A 252 4.97 21.30 11.52
C ALA A 252 3.79 21.60 12.45
N SER A 253 2.78 22.34 11.98
CA SER A 253 1.52 22.58 12.68
C SER A 253 0.49 21.44 12.54
N GLY A 254 0.88 20.30 11.95
CA GLY A 254 0.00 19.14 11.76
C GLY A 254 -1.15 19.39 10.78
N TYR A 255 -0.94 20.25 9.77
CA TYR A 255 -1.94 20.59 8.74
C TYR A 255 -3.26 21.19 9.29
N GLN A 256 -3.27 21.62 10.56
CA GLN A 256 -4.47 22.11 11.25
C GLN A 256 -5.05 23.39 10.63
N LYS A 257 -4.21 24.24 10.03
CA LYS A 257 -4.68 25.45 9.32
C LYS A 257 -5.45 25.08 8.06
N THR A 258 -5.03 24.07 7.31
CA THR A 258 -5.64 23.66 6.04
C THR A 258 -6.96 22.91 6.24
N LEU A 259 -7.05 22.08 7.29
CA LEU A 259 -8.30 21.41 7.69
C LEU A 259 -9.37 22.39 8.19
N ASN A 260 -8.97 23.50 8.84
CA ASN A 260 -9.90 24.51 9.36
C ASN A 260 -10.20 25.67 8.41
N SER A 261 -9.39 25.86 7.36
CA SER A 261 -9.58 26.93 6.38
C SER A 261 -9.77 26.34 5.00
N GLY A 262 -11.02 26.20 4.56
CA GLY A 262 -11.39 25.85 3.18
C GLY A 262 -11.02 26.93 2.16
N LYS A 263 -9.83 27.52 2.24
CA LYS A 263 -9.32 28.54 1.32
C LYS A 263 -8.08 28.00 0.61
N HIS A 264 -8.30 27.52 -0.61
CA HIS A 264 -7.27 27.37 -1.63
C HIS A 264 -6.39 28.62 -1.71
N ARG A 265 -5.08 28.44 -1.57
CA ARG A 265 -4.11 29.32 -2.21
C ARG A 265 -3.56 28.62 -3.44
N SER A 266 -3.99 29.10 -4.59
CA SER A 266 -3.38 28.78 -5.89
C SER A 266 -2.02 29.47 -6.03
N LYS A 267 -1.11 28.80 -6.76
CA LYS A 267 0.21 29.25 -7.28
C LYS A 267 1.33 29.10 -6.24
N LEU A 268 2.45 28.42 -6.53
CA LEU A 268 3.23 28.28 -7.77
C LEU A 268 3.60 26.83 -8.07
#